data_AF-A0A268TQV0-F1
#
_entry.id   AF-A0A268TQV0-F1
#
_cell.length_a   1.000
_cell.length_b   1.000
_cell.length_c   1.000
_cell.angle_alpha   90.00
_cell.angle_beta   90.00
_cell.angle_gamma   90.00
#
_symmetry.space_group_name_H-M   'P 1'
#
loop_
_entity.id
_entity.type
_entity.pdbx_description
1 polymer ?
#
loop_
_entity_poly.entity_id
_entity_poly.type
_entity_poly.pdbx_seq_one_letter_code
_entity_poly.pdbx_strand_id
1 'polypeptide(L)' 'MKNTQIKNTRVKNVMEYLIATAHKYPDKIGFEDAKGSVSFKDFYQKALFVSTHLINIAPPPPQRSAAIKIP' A
#
# COMPACT_ATOMS: atom_id res chain seq x y z
N MET A 1 21.87 4.06 27.39
CA MET A 1 21.62 3.13 26.27
C MET A 1 20.11 2.98 26.16
N LYS A 2 19.49 3.39 25.05
CA LYS A 2 18.03 3.29 24.87
C LYS A 2 17.73 1.93 24.25
N ASN A 3 17.12 1.03 25.03
CA ASN A 3 16.67 -0.28 24.57
C ASN A 3 15.51 -0.07 23.58
N THR A 4 15.81 -0.17 22.29
CA THR A 4 14.78 -0.19 21.25
C THR A 4 14.13 -1.57 21.26
N GLN A 5 13.04 -1.69 22.00
CA GLN A 5 12.10 -2.80 21.87
C GLN A 5 11.61 -2.82 20.42
N ILE A 6 12.09 -3.78 19.62
CA ILE A 6 11.60 -4.01 18.27
C ILE A 6 10.19 -4.57 18.42
N LYS A 7 9.18 -3.69 18.46
CA LYS A 7 7.78 -4.10 18.37
C LYS A 7 7.65 -4.91 17.09
N ASN A 8 7.36 -6.19 17.24
CA ASN A 8 7.03 -7.09 16.13
C ASN A 8 5.63 -6.70 15.63
N THR A 9 5.54 -5.57 14.93
CA THR A 9 4.30 -5.08 14.34
C THR A 9 3.97 -6.03 13.20
N ARG A 10 3.02 -6.94 13.44
CA ARG A 10 2.48 -7.76 12.35
C ARG A 10 1.88 -6.82 11.32
N VAL A 11 2.43 -6.89 10.12
CA VAL A 11 1.88 -6.20 8.96
C VAL A 11 0.50 -6.77 8.68
N LYS A 12 -0.54 -5.93 8.72
CA LYS A 12 -1.94 -6.38 8.74
C LYS A 12 -2.50 -6.63 7.35
N ASN A 13 -1.96 -5.95 6.34
CA ASN A 13 -2.40 -6.09 4.95
C ASN A 13 -1.26 -5.79 3.95
N VAL A 14 -1.53 -6.09 2.67
CA VAL A 14 -0.56 -5.92 1.58
C VAL A 14 -0.11 -4.47 1.42
N MET A 15 -0.99 -3.48 1.65
CA MET A 15 -0.61 -2.07 1.52
C MET A 15 0.38 -1.66 2.61
N GLU A 16 0.13 -2.05 3.86
CA GLU A 16 1.06 -1.81 4.96
C GLU A 16 2.43 -2.46 4.70
N TYR A 17 2.46 -3.66 4.10
CA TYR A 17 3.68 -4.34 3.71
C TYR A 17 4.48 -3.54 2.68
N LEU A 18 3.80 -3.10 1.62
CA LEU A 18 4.43 -2.37 0.52
C LEU A 18 4.96 -1.01 0.97
N ILE A 19 4.21 -0.29 1.81
CA ILE A 19 4.65 1.00 2.38
C ILE A 19 5.88 0.79 3.28
N ALA A 20 5.85 -0.20 4.17
CA ALA A 20 6.99 -0.49 5.03
C ALA A 20 8.24 -0.90 4.23
N THR A 21 8.06 -1.65 3.14
CA THR A 21 9.14 -2.07 2.25
C THR A 21 9.75 -0.88 1.51
N ALA A 22 8.92 0.03 0.98
CA ALA A 22 9.38 1.23 0.30
C ALA A 22 10.14 2.19 1.23
N HIS A 23 9.71 2.31 2.49
CA HIS A 23 10.44 3.10 3.49
C HIS A 23 11.78 2.46 3.89
N LYS A 24 11.83 1.13 3.97
CA LYS A 24 13.03 0.40 4.41
C LYS A 24 14.09 0.31 3.30
N TYR A 25 13.67 0.25 2.04
CA TYR A 25 14.55 0.03 0.89
C TYR A 25 14.22 0.98 -0.28
N PRO A 26 14.28 2.31 -0.09
CA PRO A 26 13.74 3.27 -1.05
C PRO A 26 14.41 3.19 -2.44
N ASP A 27 15.73 3.04 -2.47
CA ASP A 27 16.51 3.09 -3.70
C ASP A 27 16.76 1.71 -4.33
N LYS A 28 16.22 0.63 -3.73
CA LYS A 28 16.28 -0.71 -4.33
C LYS A 28 15.26 -0.82 -5.45
N ILE A 29 15.60 -1.63 -6.46
CA ILE A 29 14.66 -1.98 -7.54
C ILE A 29 13.49 -2.75 -6.95
N GLY A 30 12.28 -2.23 -7.14
CA GLY A 30 11.02 -2.85 -6.73
C GLY A 30 10.27 -3.52 -7.88
N PHE A 31 10.55 -3.12 -9.12
CA PHE A 31 9.96 -3.69 -10.33
C PHE A 31 10.94 -3.60 -11.50
N GLU A 32 10.95 -4.60 -12.37
CA GLU A 32 11.79 -4.65 -13.58
C GLU A 32 11.02 -5.31 -14.72
N ASP A 33 11.17 -4.78 -15.93
CA ASP A 33 10.66 -5.35 -17.17
C ASP A 33 11.69 -5.19 -18.31
N ALA A 34 11.33 -5.62 -19.52
CA ALA A 34 12.19 -5.49 -20.70
C ALA A 34 12.54 -4.04 -21.09
N LYS A 35 11.83 -3.05 -20.54
CA LYS A 35 12.01 -1.62 -20.82
C LYS A 35 12.77 -0.89 -19.71
N GLY A 36 13.04 -1.53 -18.58
CA GLY A 36 13.89 -1.01 -17.53
C GLY A 36 13.43 -1.39 -16.14
N SER A 37 13.88 -0.62 -15.15
CA SER A 37 13.62 -0.88 -13.75
C SER A 37 13.11 0.37 -13.02
N VAL A 38 12.36 0.14 -11.94
CA VAL A 38 11.76 1.18 -11.12
C VAL A 38 12.10 0.90 -9.66
N SER A 39 12.57 1.92 -8.94
CA SER A 39 12.86 1.82 -7.51
C SER A 39 11.57 1.69 -6.67
N PHE A 40 11.66 1.18 -5.45
CA PHE A 40 10.50 1.15 -4.55
C PHE A 40 9.93 2.55 -4.27
N LYS A 41 10.78 3.56 -4.16
CA LYS A 41 10.37 4.97 -3.99
C LYS A 41 9.56 5.46 -5.19
N ASP A 42 10.06 5.24 -6.40
CA ASP A 42 9.40 5.72 -7.62
C ASP A 42 8.10 4.96 -7.88
N PHE A 43 8.10 3.64 -7.61
CA PHE A 43 6.89 2.83 -7.68
C PHE A 43 5.82 3.35 -6.71
N TYR A 44 6.19 3.61 -5.45
CA TYR A 44 5.27 4.13 -4.45
C TYR A 44 4.65 5.47 -4.86
N GLN A 45 5.46 6.40 -5.38
CA GLN A 45 4.96 7.69 -5.87
C GLN A 45 3.99 7.53 -7.05
N LYS A 46 4.31 6.65 -8.01
CA LYS A 46 3.43 6.35 -9.15
C LYS A 46 2.11 5.72 -8.69
N ALA A 47 2.17 4.77 -7.76
CA ALA A 47 0.99 4.11 -7.21
C ALA A 47 0.06 5.09 -6.48
N LEU A 48 0.63 6.00 -5.66
CA LEU A 48 -0.14 7.07 -5.02
C LEU A 48 -0.84 7.94 -6.07
N PHE A 49 -0.11 8.41 -7.09
CA PHE A 49 -0.68 9.22 -8.16
C PHE A 49 -1.84 8.51 -8.87
N VAL A 50 -1.69 7.24 -9.26
CA VAL A 50 -2.78 6.49 -9.91
C VAL A 50 -3.97 6.32 -8.96
N SER A 51 -3.72 5.98 -7.70
CA SER A 51 -4.79 5.73 -6.72
C SER A 51 -5.68 6.95 -6.48
N THR A 52 -5.12 8.16 -6.45
CA THR A 52 -5.92 9.39 -6.25
C THR A 52 -6.81 9.69 -7.44
N HIS A 53 -6.38 9.34 -8.65
CA HIS A 53 -7.18 9.52 -9.87
C HIS A 53 -8.30 8.47 -9.96
N LEU A 54 -8.05 7.23 -9.52
CA LEU A 54 -9.07 6.17 -9.52
C LEU A 54 -10.22 6.46 -8.54
N ILE A 55 -9.96 7.11 -7.41
CA ILE A 55 -11.00 7.51 -6.44
C ILE A 55 -12.07 8.40 -7.09
N ASN A 56 -11.68 9.25 -8.05
CA ASN A 56 -12.59 10.18 -8.72
C ASN A 56 -13.40 9.53 -9.85
N ILE A 57 -13.07 8.31 -10.27
CA ILE A 57 -13.66 7.65 -11.45
C ILE A 57 -14.73 6.62 -11.05
N ALA A 58 -14.64 6.05 -9.85
CA ALA A 58 -15.61 5.05 -9.39
C ALA A 58 -16.74 5.71 -8.58
N PRO A 59 -18.03 5.43 -8.88
CA PRO A 59 -19.09 5.74 -7.91
C PRO A 59 -18.77 5.02 -6.60
N PRO A 60 -19.06 5.62 -5.43
CA PRO A 60 -18.78 4.99 -4.15
C PRO A 60 -19.41 3.59 -4.15
N PRO A 61 -18.70 2.57 -3.64
CA PRO A 61 -19.27 1.22 -3.57
C PRO A 61 -20.62 1.30 -2.84
N PRO A 62 -21.65 0.59 -3.31
CA PRO A 62 -22.95 0.60 -2.64
C PRO A 62 -22.72 0.25 -1.17
N GLN A 63 -23.10 1.16 -0.27
CA GLN A 63 -23.03 0.91 1.16
C GLN A 63 -23.84 -0.36 1.40
N ARG A 64 -23.19 -1.40 1.92
CA ARG A 64 -23.88 -2.63 2.31
C ARG A 64 -24.77 -2.25 3.48
N SER A 65 -26.01 -1.84 3.20
CA SER A 65 -27.03 -1.61 4.23
C SER A 65 -27.05 -2.89 5.04
N ALA A 66 -26.68 -2.81 6.31
CA ALA A 66 -26.75 -3.93 7.24
C ALA A 66 -28.23 -4.24 7.51
N ALA A 67 -28.93 -4.80 6.53
CA ALA A 67 -30.22 -5.45 6.70
C ALA A 67 -29.97 -6.94 6.94
N ILE A 68 -29.22 -7.25 8.01
CA ILE A 68 -29.26 -8.59 8.58
C ILE A 68 -30.48 -8.59 9.49
N LYS A 69 -31.65 -8.93 8.94
CA LYS A 69 -32.79 -9.35 9.74
C LYS A 69 -32.51 -10.81 10.10
N ILE A 70 -31.88 -11.02 11.25
CA ILE A 70 -31.69 -12.36 11.83
C ILE A 70 -33.09 -12.86 12.24
N PRO A 71 -33.52 -14.08 11.83
CA PRO A 71 -34.75 -14.69 12.34
C PRO A 71 -34.64 -15.05 13.83
#